data_AF-A0A673GKJ6-F1
#
_entry.id   AF-A0A673GKJ6-F1
#
_cell.length_a   1.000
_cell.length_b   1.000
_cell.length_c   1.000
_cell.angle_alpha   90.00
_cell.angle_beta   90.00
_cell.angle_gamma   90.00
#
_symmetry.space_group_name_H-M   'P 1'
#
loop_
_entity.id
_entity.type
_entity.pdbx_description
1 polymer ?
#
loop_
_entity_poly.entity_id
_entity_poly.type
_entity_poly.pdbx_seq_one_letter_code
_entity_poly.pdbx_strand_id
1 'polypeptide(L)'
;MAPGLFKCVECNEDANELHRDYSNGILKITICSSCKKPVDKYIEYDPVIVLIDATLCKIQAFRHILFNTEINIHWKLCVFCLLCEAYLRWSLLQGSQASNDPADIIRYTKEWEFYCIITLLSIHDIMTLQRMLLLYKYNTIIIYNKYNIIQ
;
A
#
# COMPACT_ATOMS: atom_id res chain seq x y z
N MET A 1 10.03 -29.26 9.83
CA MET A 1 9.11 -28.62 8.86
C MET A 1 9.56 -27.17 8.78
N ALA A 2 10.30 -26.80 7.73
CA ALA A 2 10.81 -25.44 7.61
C ALA A 2 9.60 -24.50 7.48
N PRO A 3 9.55 -23.38 8.22
CA PRO A 3 8.45 -22.43 8.10
C PRO A 3 8.41 -21.93 6.66
N GLY A 4 7.25 -22.07 6.02
CA GLY A 4 7.03 -21.51 4.68
C GLY A 4 7.19 -20.00 4.75
N LEU A 5 8.15 -19.46 4.01
CA LEU A 5 8.45 -18.01 4.03
C LEU A 5 7.35 -17.20 3.33
N PHE A 6 6.52 -17.85 2.51
CA PHE A 6 5.54 -17.22 1.63
C PHE A 6 4.14 -17.81 1.82
N LYS A 7 3.11 -17.08 1.39
CA LYS A 7 1.70 -17.51 1.49
C LYS A 7 0.99 -17.46 0.15
N CYS A 8 0.11 -18.43 -0.11
CA CYS A 8 -0.69 -18.42 -1.31
C CYS A 8 -1.73 -17.28 -1.28
N VAL A 9 -1.78 -16.48 -2.36
CA VAL A 9 -2.71 -15.35 -2.47
C VAL A 9 -4.18 -15.80 -2.56
N GLU A 10 -4.45 -17.04 -2.99
CA GLU A 10 -5.79 -17.59 -3.16
C GLU A 10 -6.31 -18.25 -1.87
N CYS A 11 -5.56 -19.21 -1.29
CA CYS A 11 -6.03 -20.01 -0.16
C CYS A 11 -5.32 -19.74 1.17
N ASN A 12 -4.35 -18.82 1.22
CA ASN A 12 -3.59 -18.45 2.43
C ASN A 12 -2.77 -19.59 3.05
N GLU A 13 -2.58 -20.70 2.33
CA GLU A 13 -1.73 -21.81 2.75
C GLU A 13 -0.25 -21.44 2.61
N ASP A 14 0.59 -21.95 3.50
CA ASP A 14 2.03 -21.71 3.47
C ASP A 14 2.66 -22.33 2.23
N ALA A 15 3.57 -21.60 1.60
CA ALA A 15 4.31 -22.00 0.42
C ALA A 15 5.82 -21.85 0.66
N ASN A 16 6.57 -22.87 0.26
CA ASN A 16 8.04 -22.89 0.41
C ASN A 16 8.76 -22.11 -0.70
N GLU A 17 8.17 -22.01 -1.90
CA GLU A 17 8.77 -21.35 -3.06
C GLU A 17 7.69 -20.60 -3.87
N LEU A 18 7.89 -19.31 -4.16
CA LEU A 18 6.99 -18.51 -5.01
C LEU A 18 7.20 -18.79 -6.50
N HIS A 19 8.47 -18.90 -6.91
CA HIS A 19 8.88 -19.13 -8.28
C HIS A 19 10.06 -20.10 -8.29
N ARG A 20 10.19 -20.85 -9.39
CA ARG A 20 11.41 -21.59 -9.72
C ARG A 20 12.07 -20.94 -10.92
N ASP A 21 13.29 -20.47 -10.73
CA ASP A 21 14.16 -20.07 -11.83
C ASP A 21 14.69 -21.33 -12.52
N TYR A 22 14.26 -21.56 -13.76
CA TYR A 22 14.97 -22.50 -14.62
C TYR A 22 16.16 -21.77 -15.25
N SER A 23 17.30 -22.45 -15.35
CA SER A 23 18.59 -21.93 -15.86
C SER A 23 18.53 -21.29 -17.26
N ASN A 24 17.39 -21.36 -17.94
CA ASN A 24 17.12 -20.76 -19.24
C ASN A 24 16.49 -19.35 -19.14
N GLY A 25 16.42 -18.76 -17.94
CA GLY A 25 15.83 -17.43 -17.71
C GLY A 25 14.30 -17.43 -17.75
N ILE A 26 13.66 -18.62 -17.69
CA ILE A 26 12.20 -18.75 -17.63
C ILE A 26 11.81 -18.90 -16.15
N LEU A 27 11.22 -17.84 -15.60
CA LEU A 27 10.57 -17.84 -14.30
C LEU A 27 9.29 -18.70 -14.40
N LYS A 28 9.16 -19.74 -13.59
CA LYS A 28 7.91 -20.53 -13.52
C LYS A 28 7.28 -20.39 -12.15
N ILE A 29 6.07 -19.82 -12.08
CA ILE A 29 5.30 -19.69 -10.85
C ILE A 29 4.97 -21.07 -10.29
N THR A 30 5.19 -21.25 -8.98
CA THR A 30 4.84 -22.48 -8.28
C THR A 30 3.33 -22.63 -8.15
N ILE A 31 2.82 -23.85 -8.33
CA ILE A 31 1.40 -24.16 -8.16
C ILE A 31 1.15 -24.60 -6.71
N CYS A 32 0.15 -24.02 -6.05
CA CYS A 32 -0.22 -24.37 -4.69
C CYS A 32 -0.70 -25.83 -4.60
N SER A 33 -0.22 -26.58 -3.60
CA SER A 33 -0.60 -27.96 -3.36
C SER A 33 -2.08 -28.12 -2.98
N SER A 34 -2.62 -27.15 -2.24
CA SER A 34 -3.99 -27.14 -1.72
C SER A 34 -5.02 -26.71 -2.78
N CYS A 35 -4.86 -25.52 -3.37
CA CYS A 35 -5.86 -24.96 -4.29
C CYS A 35 -5.58 -25.20 -5.79
N LYS A 36 -4.42 -25.79 -6.14
CA LYS A 36 -3.98 -26.05 -7.54
C LYS A 36 -3.93 -24.80 -8.44
N LYS A 37 -3.96 -23.61 -7.86
CA LYS A 37 -3.78 -22.32 -8.54
C LYS A 37 -2.33 -21.83 -8.36
N PRO A 38 -1.84 -20.89 -9.19
CA PRO A 38 -0.54 -20.24 -8.96
C PRO A 38 -0.49 -19.66 -7.53
N VAL A 39 0.60 -19.92 -6.81
CA VAL A 39 0.80 -19.46 -5.42
C VAL A 39 0.69 -17.95 -5.35
N ASP A 40 1.32 -17.26 -6.30
CA ASP A 40 1.25 -15.82 -6.44
C ASP A 40 1.39 -15.42 -7.91
N LYS A 41 0.32 -14.86 -8.49
CA LYS A 41 0.31 -14.36 -9.87
C LYS A 41 0.89 -12.95 -9.99
N TYR A 42 0.96 -12.20 -8.88
CA TYR A 42 1.33 -10.79 -8.90
C TYR A 42 2.84 -10.57 -9.03
N ILE A 43 3.65 -11.62 -8.90
CA ILE A 43 5.10 -11.55 -9.09
C ILE A 43 5.51 -11.23 -10.53
N GLU A 44 4.69 -11.59 -11.52
CA GLU A 44 4.90 -11.26 -12.93
C GLU A 44 4.32 -9.89 -13.30
N TYR A 45 3.49 -9.31 -12.44
CA TYR A 45 2.79 -8.07 -12.74
C TYR A 45 3.63 -6.87 -12.33
N ASP A 46 3.48 -5.77 -13.07
CA ASP A 46 4.04 -4.49 -12.65
C ASP A 46 3.39 -4.05 -11.32
N PRO A 47 4.17 -3.51 -10.35
CA PRO A 47 3.63 -2.98 -9.10
C PRO A 47 2.41 -2.06 -9.25
N VAL A 48 2.29 -1.31 -10.36
CA VAL A 48 1.12 -0.47 -10.65
C VAL A 48 -0.17 -1.30 -10.75
N ILE A 49 -0.12 -2.49 -11.36
CA ILE A 49 -1.27 -3.37 -11.52
C ILE A 49 -1.67 -3.98 -10.17
N VAL A 50 -0.69 -4.42 -9.38
CA VAL A 50 -0.90 -4.92 -8.02
C VAL A 50 -1.61 -3.87 -7.17
N LEU A 51 -1.19 -2.62 -7.34
CA LEU A 51 -1.70 -1.48 -6.60
C LEU A 51 -3.13 -1.11 -6.99
N ILE A 52 -3.49 -1.20 -8.27
CA ILE A 52 -4.88 -1.08 -8.74
C ILE A 52 -5.75 -2.20 -8.14
N ASP A 53 -5.28 -3.44 -8.15
CA ASP A 53 -6.06 -4.53 -7.54
C ASP A 53 -6.21 -4.37 -6.02
N ALA A 54 -5.24 -3.77 -5.36
CA ALA A 54 -5.32 -3.41 -3.94
C ALA A 54 -6.35 -2.31 -3.67
N THR A 55 -6.51 -1.30 -4.53
CA THR A 55 -7.59 -0.28 -4.37
C THR A 55 -8.97 -0.84 -4.58
N LEU A 56 -9.09 -1.83 -5.48
CA LEU A 56 -10.31 -2.58 -5.67
C LEU A 56 -10.61 -3.52 -4.50
N CYS A 57 -9.84 -3.41 -3.41
CA CYS A 57 -9.93 -4.22 -2.20
C CYS A 57 -9.88 -5.74 -2.47
N LYS A 58 -9.17 -6.16 -3.52
CA LYS A 58 -9.02 -7.58 -3.81
C LYS A 58 -8.09 -8.22 -2.79
N ILE A 59 -8.63 -9.21 -2.06
CA ILE A 59 -7.91 -9.94 -1.01
C ILE A 59 -6.57 -10.54 -1.50
N GLN A 60 -6.50 -10.91 -2.78
CA GLN A 60 -5.33 -11.55 -3.39
C GLN A 60 -4.14 -10.57 -3.47
N ALA A 61 -4.40 -9.29 -3.83
CA ALA A 61 -3.37 -8.26 -3.90
C ALA A 61 -2.87 -7.87 -2.50
N PHE A 62 -3.76 -7.78 -1.51
CA PHE A 62 -3.35 -7.55 -0.13
C PHE A 62 -2.44 -8.66 0.40
N ARG A 63 -2.77 -9.93 0.16
CA ARG A 63 -1.94 -11.06 0.59
C ARG A 63 -0.55 -11.02 -0.05
N HIS A 64 -0.47 -10.66 -1.33
CA HIS A 64 0.82 -10.44 -2.00
C HIS A 64 1.64 -9.33 -1.32
N ILE A 65 1.03 -8.16 -1.08
CA ILE A 65 1.70 -7.01 -0.45
C ILE A 65 2.17 -7.31 0.99
N LEU A 66 1.35 -8.03 1.77
CA LEU A 66 1.63 -8.31 3.18
C LEU A 66 2.64 -9.44 3.41
N PHE A 67 2.62 -10.48 2.58
CA PHE A 67 3.34 -11.73 2.87
C PHE A 67 4.39 -12.12 1.82
N ASN A 68 4.26 -11.68 0.57
CA ASN A 68 5.11 -12.17 -0.52
C ASN A 68 6.02 -11.11 -1.14
N THR A 69 5.86 -9.85 -0.75
CA THR A 69 6.64 -8.72 -1.29
C THR A 69 7.37 -7.98 -0.16
N GLU A 70 8.66 -7.78 -0.36
CA GLU A 70 9.43 -6.80 0.41
C GLU A 70 9.15 -5.41 -0.18
N ILE A 71 8.45 -4.58 0.58
CA ILE A 71 7.93 -3.29 0.10
C ILE A 71 9.08 -2.27 -0.09
N ASN A 72 9.93 -2.40 -1.10
CA ASN A 72 10.96 -1.37 -1.40
C ASN A 72 10.36 -0.11 -2.08
N ILE A 73 9.03 -0.03 -2.16
CA ILE A 73 8.26 0.99 -2.88
C ILE A 73 7.48 1.89 -1.91
N HIS A 74 7.88 1.93 -0.64
CA HIS A 74 7.18 2.62 0.46
C HIS A 74 6.64 4.01 0.07
N TRP A 75 7.43 4.85 -0.60
CA TRP A 75 6.98 6.20 -0.97
C TRP A 75 5.96 6.23 -2.11
N LYS A 76 6.05 5.35 -3.13
CA LYS A 76 5.06 5.35 -4.23
C LYS A 76 3.72 4.79 -3.76
N LEU A 77 3.74 3.78 -2.88
CA LEU A 77 2.54 3.29 -2.22
C LEU A 77 1.92 4.37 -1.33
N CYS A 78 2.72 5.12 -0.57
CA CYS A 78 2.22 6.27 0.19
C CYS A 78 1.53 7.31 -0.71
N VAL A 79 2.17 7.71 -1.81
CA VAL A 79 1.59 8.67 -2.77
C VAL A 79 0.26 8.15 -3.33
N PHE A 80 0.20 6.87 -3.66
CA PHE A 80 -1.01 6.29 -4.19
C PHE A 80 -2.13 6.14 -3.14
N CYS A 81 -1.81 5.71 -1.92
CA CYS A 81 -2.77 5.68 -0.81
C CYS A 81 -3.34 7.08 -0.52
N LEU A 82 -2.50 8.12 -0.57
CA LEU A 82 -2.92 9.53 -0.45
C LEU A 82 -3.92 9.92 -1.55
N LEU A 83 -3.66 9.53 -2.80
CA LEU A 83 -4.56 9.79 -3.93
C LEU A 83 -5.89 9.05 -3.76
N CYS A 84 -5.86 7.78 -3.32
CA CYS A 84 -7.07 7.00 -3.06
C CYS A 84 -7.90 7.57 -1.91
N GLU A 85 -7.26 8.00 -0.82
CA GLU A 85 -7.95 8.61 0.30
C GLU A 85 -8.59 9.95 -0.08
N ALA A 86 -7.87 10.78 -0.84
CA ALA A 86 -8.42 12.03 -1.36
C ALA A 86 -9.62 11.78 -2.28
N TYR A 87 -9.53 10.77 -3.18
CA TYR A 87 -10.64 10.38 -4.05
C TYR A 87 -11.85 9.89 -3.24
N LEU A 88 -11.66 9.04 -2.24
CA LEU A 88 -12.73 8.54 -1.38
C LEU A 88 -13.43 9.68 -0.63
N ARG A 89 -12.67 10.62 -0.05
CA ARG A 89 -13.22 11.79 0.66
C ARG A 89 -13.99 12.71 -0.28
N TRP A 90 -13.45 12.98 -1.47
CA TRP A 90 -14.11 13.77 -2.50
C TRP A 90 -15.39 13.10 -3.02
N SER A 91 -15.35 11.79 -3.27
CA SER A 91 -16.52 11.01 -3.70
C SER A 91 -17.62 11.01 -2.64
N LEU A 92 -17.26 10.93 -1.35
CA LEU A 92 -18.22 10.95 -0.24
C LEU A 92 -18.90 12.32 -0.10
N LEU A 93 -18.15 13.41 -0.29
CA LEU A 93 -18.69 14.78 -0.26
C LEU A 93 -19.70 15.02 -1.39
N GLN A 94 -19.44 14.52 -2.59
CA GLN A 94 -20.36 14.67 -3.73
C GLN A 94 -21.67 13.90 -3.59
N GLY A 95 -21.70 12.81 -2.83
CA GLY A 95 -22.95 12.08 -2.54
C GLY A 95 -24.00 12.92 -1.82
N SER A 96 -23.62 14.08 -1.27
CA SER A 96 -24.50 15.00 -0.53
C SER A 96 -25.11 16.14 -1.37
N GLN A 97 -24.60 16.42 -2.57
CA GLN A 97 -25.12 17.47 -3.47
C GLN A 97 -25.53 16.88 -4.82
N ALA A 98 -26.77 16.39 -4.91
CA ALA A 98 -27.46 16.22 -6.18
C ALA A 98 -28.12 17.56 -6.56
N SER A 99 -27.44 18.39 -7.35
CA SER A 99 -28.04 19.58 -7.96
C SER A 99 -28.02 19.48 -9.49
N ASN A 100 -29.18 19.79 -10.08
CA ASN A 100 -29.46 19.68 -11.52
C ASN A 100 -28.97 20.93 -12.27
N ASP A 101 -28.25 20.72 -13.39
CA ASP A 101 -27.89 21.64 -14.50
C ASP A 101 -26.74 22.70 -14.35
N PRO A 102 -26.03 23.10 -15.44
CA PRO A 102 -25.36 22.30 -16.48
C PRO A 102 -23.89 22.71 -16.76
N ALA A 103 -23.05 21.70 -16.98
CA ALA A 103 -21.93 21.60 -17.94
C ALA A 103 -20.49 22.07 -17.63
N ASP A 104 -20.09 23.35 -17.51
CA ASP A 104 -18.63 23.67 -17.61
C ASP A 104 -17.93 24.20 -16.34
N ILE A 105 -18.59 25.03 -15.52
CA ILE A 105 -17.97 25.57 -14.29
C ILE A 105 -17.89 24.50 -13.20
N ILE A 106 -18.87 23.59 -13.16
CA ILE A 106 -18.95 22.51 -12.17
C ILE A 106 -17.81 21.49 -12.35
N ARG A 107 -17.28 21.31 -13.56
CA ARG A 107 -16.16 20.38 -13.80
C ARG A 107 -14.85 20.91 -13.22
N TYR A 108 -14.55 22.19 -13.43
CA TYR A 108 -13.34 22.81 -12.90
C TYR A 108 -13.40 22.92 -11.37
N THR A 109 -14.50 23.42 -10.81
CA THR A 109 -14.67 23.59 -9.35
C THR A 109 -14.61 22.25 -8.60
N LYS A 110 -15.07 21.16 -9.21
CA LYS A 110 -14.98 19.81 -8.64
C LYS A 110 -13.56 19.25 -8.64
N GLU A 111 -12.74 19.57 -9.64
CA GLU A 111 -11.32 19.20 -9.68
C GLU A 111 -10.51 20.01 -8.63
N TRP A 112 -10.84 21.28 -8.40
CA TRP A 112 -10.22 22.11 -7.36
C TRP A 112 -10.41 21.57 -5.94
N GLU A 113 -11.62 21.12 -5.61
CA GLU A 113 -11.89 20.51 -4.30
C GLU A 113 -11.06 19.25 -4.09
N PHE A 114 -10.88 18.43 -5.14
CA PHE A 114 -10.02 17.27 -5.11
C PHE A 114 -8.55 17.66 -4.85
N TYR A 115 -8.00 18.64 -5.56
CA TYR A 115 -6.62 19.11 -5.35
C TYR A 115 -6.40 19.72 -3.96
N CYS A 116 -7.38 20.48 -3.45
CA CYS A 116 -7.34 21.02 -2.09
C CYS A 116 -7.33 19.91 -1.04
N ILE A 117 -8.15 18.87 -1.20
CA ILE A 117 -8.20 17.72 -0.29
C ILE A 117 -6.87 16.95 -0.31
N ILE A 118 -6.28 16.69 -1.48
CA ILE A 118 -4.94 16.07 -1.58
C ILE A 118 -3.89 16.90 -0.85
N THR A 119 -3.89 18.21 -1.08
CA THR A 119 -2.89 19.12 -0.49
C THR A 119 -3.01 19.15 1.03
N LEU A 120 -4.23 19.25 1.57
CA LEU A 120 -4.48 19.25 3.01
C LEU A 120 -4.10 17.92 3.68
N LEU A 121 -4.40 16.79 3.03
CA LEU A 121 -4.00 15.45 3.49
C LEU A 121 -2.49 15.28 3.51
N SER A 122 -1.82 15.68 2.44
CA SER A 122 -0.37 15.59 2.32
C SER A 122 0.33 16.44 3.40
N ILE A 123 -0.19 17.63 3.69
CA ILE A 123 0.31 18.48 4.78
C ILE A 123 0.10 17.80 6.14
N HIS A 124 -1.09 17.25 6.40
CA HIS A 124 -1.39 16.54 7.65
C HIS A 124 -0.41 15.38 7.90
N ASP A 125 -0.16 14.57 6.87
CA ASP A 125 0.73 13.40 6.98
C ASP A 125 2.20 13.79 7.16
N ILE A 126 2.66 14.85 6.47
CA ILE A 126 4.01 15.39 6.68
C ILE A 126 4.16 15.91 8.12
N MET A 127 3.16 16.63 8.63
CA MET A 127 3.17 17.15 10.00
C MET A 127 3.19 16.03 11.05
N THR A 128 2.42 14.96 10.85
CA THR A 128 2.39 13.81 11.77
C THR A 128 3.72 13.04 11.75
N LEU A 129 4.31 12.82 10.57
CA LEU A 129 5.63 12.19 10.43
C LEU A 129 6.74 13.00 11.10
N GLN A 130 6.74 14.32 10.92
CA GLN A 130 7.73 15.21 11.56
C GLN A 130 7.62 15.16 13.08
N ARG A 131 6.40 15.15 13.63
CA ARG A 131 6.16 14.99 15.08
C ARG A 131 6.65 13.64 15.60
N MET A 132 6.41 12.56 14.87
CA MET A 132 6.88 11.21 15.23
C MET A 132 8.42 11.12 15.24
N LEU A 133 9.10 11.72 14.27
CA LEU A 133 10.57 11.76 14.22
C LEU A 133 11.19 12.57 15.38
N LEU A 134 10.57 13.69 15.75
CA LEU A 134 10.99 14.48 16.91
C LEU A 134 10.83 13.69 18.20
N LEU A 135 9.71 12.99 18.38
CA LEU A 135 9.49 12.12 19.54
C LEU A 135 10.49 10.96 19.59
N TYR A 136 10.81 10.37 18.44
CA TYR A 136 11.84 9.33 18.37
C TYR A 136 13.21 9.86 18.79
N LYS A 137 13.66 10.97 18.19
CA LYS A 137 14.94 11.62 18.56
C LYS A 137 14.98 12.00 20.04
N TYR A 138 13.90 12.57 20.56
CA TYR A 138 13.78 12.95 21.97
C TYR A 138 13.89 11.73 22.89
N ASN A 139 13.18 10.64 22.59
CA ASN A 139 13.27 9.40 23.35
C ASN A 139 14.66 8.77 23.29
N THR A 140 15.32 8.73 22.12
CA THR A 140 16.69 8.22 21.99
C THR A 140 17.68 9.05 22.80
N ILE A 141 17.55 10.38 22.80
CA ILE A 141 18.40 11.28 23.60
C ILE A 141 18.18 11.05 25.09
N ILE A 142 16.93 10.92 25.54
CA ILE A 142 16.62 10.61 26.95
C ILE A 142 17.21 9.26 27.36
N ILE A 143 17.05 8.24 26.52
CA ILE A 143 17.58 6.90 26.79
C ILE A 143 19.10 6.97 26.88
N TYR A 144 19.77 7.61 25.92
CA TYR A 144 21.22 7.79 25.91
C TYR A 144 21.72 8.52 27.16
N ASN A 145 21.09 9.65 27.52
CA ASN A 145 21.44 10.40 28.71
C ASN A 145 21.17 9.62 30.00
N LYS A 146 20.10 8.81 30.05
CA LYS A 146 19.81 7.94 31.19
C LYS A 146 20.88 6.86 31.39
N TYR A 147 21.36 6.23 30.31
CA TYR A 147 22.45 5.24 30.40
C TYR A 147 23.78 5.88 30.83
N ASN A 148 24.07 7.10 30.37
CA ASN A 148 25.32 7.80 30.67
C ASN A 148 25.39 8.38 32.11
N ILE A 149 24.25 8.48 32.81
CA ILE A 149 24.16 8.92 34.21
C ILE A 149 24.29 7.74 35.21
N ILE A 150 24.12 6.49 34.74
CA ILE A 150 24.12 5.28 35.58
C ILE A 150 25.52 4.60 35.60
N GLN A 151 26.47 5.06 34.79
CA GLN A 151 27.91 4.71 34.87
C GLN A 151 28.67 5.72 35.72
#